data_AF-A0AAF0ZUW6-F1
#
_entry.id   AF-A0AAF0ZUW6-F1
#
_cell.length_a   1.000
_cell.length_b   1.000
_cell.length_c   1.000
_cell.angle_alpha   90.00
_cell.angle_beta   90.00
_cell.angle_gamma   90.00
#
_symmetry.space_group_name_H-M   'P 1'
#
loop_
_entity.id
_entity.type
_entity.pdbx_description
1 polymer ?
#
loop_
_entity_poly.entity_id
_entity_poly.type
_entity_poly.pdbx_seq_one_letter_code
_entity_poly.pdbx_strand_id
1 'polypeptide(L)'
;MRNGKVIAYASRQLKAHKKNYPTYDLELATVMLCLKIWRHYLYSMHVDVFADHKSLQYVFKQKDLNLRQRWWLELLNYYDMSVLYDSDKSNVVADDLCRLTMGSVAHIEDVKNELVCDVH
;
A
#
# COMPACT_ATOMS: atom_id res chain seq x y z
N MET A 1 -1.68 -12.00 -2.30
CA MET A 1 -1.98 -13.21 -1.48
C MET A 1 -1.66 -14.44 -2.30
N ARG A 2 -1.15 -15.51 -1.70
CA ARG A 2 -0.96 -16.79 -2.40
C ARG A 2 -1.86 -17.83 -1.74
N ASN A 3 -2.77 -18.41 -2.51
CA ASN A 3 -3.76 -19.38 -2.02
C ASN A 3 -4.57 -18.86 -0.82
N GLY A 4 -5.04 -17.61 -0.89
CA GLY A 4 -5.80 -16.97 0.20
C GLY A 4 -4.98 -16.57 1.43
N LYS A 5 -3.66 -16.81 1.44
CA LYS A 5 -2.78 -16.41 2.54
C LYS A 5 -2.04 -15.11 2.23
N VAL A 6 -1.96 -14.24 3.23
CA VAL A 6 -1.12 -13.04 3.15
C VAL A 6 0.35 -13.44 3.26
N ILE A 7 1.18 -12.91 2.37
CA ILE A 7 2.62 -13.20 2.33
C ILE A 7 3.35 -12.25 3.26
N ALA A 8 2.96 -10.97 3.24
CA ALA A 8 3.55 -9.93 4.07
C ALA A 8 2.67 -8.68 4.08
N TYR A 9 2.92 -7.84 5.08
CA TYR A 9 2.33 -6.51 5.23
C TYR A 9 3.44 -5.46 5.18
N ALA A 10 3.13 -4.29 4.63
CA ALA A 10 4.03 -3.15 4.64
C ALA A 10 3.19 -1.88 4.88
N SER A 11 3.65 -1.04 5.79
CA SER A 11 3.09 0.30 6.02
C SER A 11 4.22 1.32 6.13
N ARG A 12 3.92 2.58 5.86
CA ARG A 12 4.87 3.67 6.04
C ARG A 12 4.14 4.95 6.39
N GLN A 13 4.66 5.65 7.39
CA GLN A 13 4.12 6.95 7.78
C GLN A 13 4.30 8.00 6.67
N LEU A 14 3.29 8.85 6.54
CA LEU A 14 3.32 10.01 5.65
C LEU A 14 4.33 11.03 6.17
N LYS A 15 5.30 11.41 5.32
CA LYS A 15 6.20 12.53 5.60
C LYS A 15 5.40 13.83 5.69
N ALA A 16 5.85 14.77 6.52
CA ALA A 16 5.15 16.04 6.74
C ALA A 16 4.76 16.77 5.44
N HIS A 17 5.64 16.78 4.43
CA HIS A 17 5.37 17.41 3.14
C HIS A 17 4.26 16.74 2.30
N LYS A 18 3.93 15.48 2.58
CA LYS A 18 2.87 14.74 1.89
C LYS A 18 1.51 14.89 2.57
N LYS A 19 1.46 15.40 3.81
CA LYS A 19 0.19 15.56 4.55
C LYS A 19 -0.80 16.50 3.84
N ASN A 20 -0.29 17.43 3.05
CA ASN A 20 -1.11 18.40 2.30
C ASN A 20 -1.55 17.87 0.92
N TYR A 21 -1.24 16.62 0.58
CA TYR A 21 -1.67 16.05 -0.69
C TYR A 21 -3.15 15.66 -0.64
N PRO A 22 -3.88 15.78 -1.76
CA PRO A 22 -5.23 15.25 -1.84
C PRO A 22 -5.21 13.73 -1.62
N THR A 23 -6.31 13.19 -1.09
CA THR A 23 -6.44 11.76 -0.75
C THR A 23 -6.07 10.83 -1.90
N TYR A 24 -6.49 11.19 -3.12
CA TYR A 24 -6.12 10.46 -4.35
C TYR A 24 -4.60 10.36 -4.57
N ASP A 25 -3.86 11.45 -4.37
CA ASP A 25 -2.40 11.45 -4.50
C ASP A 25 -1.74 10.63 -3.37
N LEU A 26 -2.35 10.57 -2.19
CA LEU A 26 -1.87 9.78 -1.06
C LEU A 26 -2.00 8.29 -1.34
N GLU A 27 -3.16 7.84 -1.80
CA GLU A 27 -3.41 6.44 -2.15
C GLU A 27 -2.51 5.99 -3.31
N LEU A 28 -2.41 6.81 -4.36
CA LEU A 28 -1.52 6.53 -5.48
C LEU A 28 -0.06 6.46 -5.01
N ALA A 29 0.35 7.32 -4.06
CA ALA A 29 1.68 7.24 -3.45
C ALA A 29 1.88 5.96 -2.63
N THR A 30 0.83 5.41 -2.02
CA THR A 30 0.84 4.13 -1.31
C THR A 30 1.05 2.98 -2.28
N VAL A 31 0.33 2.94 -3.40
CA VAL A 31 0.56 1.93 -4.47
C VAL A 31 2.00 1.99 -4.98
N MET A 32 2.48 3.19 -5.29
CA MET A 32 3.86 3.41 -5.73
C MET A 32 4.91 2.95 -4.70
N LEU A 33 4.60 3.08 -3.41
CA LEU A 33 5.47 2.57 -2.35
C LEU A 33 5.49 1.05 -2.33
N CYS A 34 4.32 0.41 -2.39
CA CYS A 34 4.21 -1.04 -2.44
C CYS A 34 5.00 -1.60 -3.62
N LEU A 35 4.84 -1.05 -4.82
CA LEU A 35 5.60 -1.47 -6.00
C LEU A 35 7.12 -1.32 -5.81
N LYS A 36 7.57 -0.27 -5.12
CA LYS A 36 9.00 -0.09 -4.83
C LYS A 36 9.55 -1.12 -3.85
N ILE A 37 8.80 -1.45 -2.79
CA ILE A 37 9.22 -2.45 -1.79
C ILE A 37 9.26 -3.84 -2.44
N TRP A 38 8.20 -4.17 -3.18
CA TRP A 38 7.97 -5.51 -3.72
C TRP A 38 8.48 -5.68 -5.17
N ARG A 39 9.25 -4.72 -5.71
CA ARG A 39 9.72 -4.72 -7.11
C ARG A 39 10.32 -6.04 -7.56
N HIS A 40 11.11 -6.68 -6.70
CA HIS A 40 11.79 -7.94 -6.98
C HIS A 40 10.84 -9.15 -7.01
N TYR A 41 9.68 -9.06 -6.34
CA TYR A 41 8.64 -10.10 -6.37
C TYR A 41 7.62 -9.89 -7.50
N LEU A 42 7.36 -8.64 -7.87
CA LEU A 42 6.31 -8.28 -8.84
C LEU A 42 6.82 -8.24 -10.29
N TYR A 43 8.14 -8.32 -10.50
CA TYR A 43 8.71 -8.32 -11.83
C TYR A 43 8.27 -9.58 -12.59
N SER A 44 7.72 -9.40 -13.79
CA SER A 44 7.24 -10.48 -14.69
C SER A 44 6.00 -11.25 -14.22
N MET A 45 5.23 -10.75 -13.25
CA MET A 45 3.94 -11.32 -12.85
C MET A 45 2.81 -10.31 -13.05
N HIS A 46 1.62 -10.81 -13.40
CA HIS A 46 0.41 -9.99 -13.38
C HIS A 46 -0.01 -9.73 -11.92
N VAL A 47 -0.27 -8.47 -11.58
CA VAL A 47 -0.58 -8.07 -10.20
C VAL A 47 -1.93 -7.35 -10.16
N ASP A 48 -2.86 -7.90 -9.39
CA ASP A 48 -4.09 -7.21 -9.03
C ASP A 48 -3.87 -6.34 -7.79
N VAL A 49 -4.04 -5.03 -7.95
CA VAL A 49 -3.97 -4.05 -6.86
C VAL A 49 -5.39 -3.69 -6.45
N PHE A 50 -5.75 -4.04 -5.23
CA PHE A 50 -7.02 -3.67 -4.62
C PHE A 50 -6.86 -2.35 -3.86
N ALA A 51 -7.74 -1.40 -4.16
CA ALA A 51 -7.81 -0.12 -3.46
C ALA A 51 -9.26 0.18 -3.05
N ASP A 52 -9.41 0.83 -1.91
CA ASP A 52 -10.67 1.27 -1.31
C ASP A 52 -11.21 2.58 -1.92
N HIS A 53 -10.48 3.16 -2.88
CA HIS A 53 -10.90 4.39 -3.53
C HIS A 53 -11.20 4.19 -5.01
N LYS A 54 -12.49 4.39 -5.33
CA LYS A 54 -13.07 4.14 -6.66
C LYS A 54 -12.39 4.93 -7.78
N SER A 55 -11.88 6.13 -7.51
CA SER A 55 -11.23 6.95 -8.55
C SER A 55 -9.91 6.34 -9.05
N LEU A 56 -9.22 5.55 -8.23
CA LEU A 56 -7.95 4.90 -8.58
C LEU A 56 -8.13 3.85 -9.69
N GLN A 57 -9.33 3.30 -9.85
CA GLN A 57 -9.67 2.41 -10.96
C GLN A 57 -9.50 3.09 -12.33
N TYR A 58 -9.63 4.41 -12.38
CA TYR A 58 -9.55 5.20 -13.61
C TYR A 58 -8.18 5.86 -13.81
N VAL A 59 -7.16 5.53 -12.98
CA VAL A 59 -5.84 6.18 -13.03
C VAL A 59 -5.21 6.07 -14.43
N PHE A 60 -5.40 4.95 -15.14
CA PHE A 60 -4.89 4.73 -16.49
C PHE A 60 -5.74 5.35 -17.61
N LYS A 61 -6.99 5.73 -17.32
CA LYS A 61 -7.95 6.26 -18.31
C LYS A 61 -8.09 7.79 -18.26
N GLN A 62 -7.57 8.42 -17.21
CA GLN A 62 -7.71 9.84 -16.99
C GLN A 62 -6.84 10.65 -17.96
N LYS A 63 -7.43 11.62 -18.67
CA LYS A 63 -6.73 12.48 -19.65
C LYS A 63 -5.96 13.62 -18.99
N ASP A 64 -6.53 14.25 -17.98
CA ASP A 64 -5.94 15.39 -17.29
C ASP A 64 -5.24 14.96 -16.02
N LEU A 65 -3.93 14.76 -16.14
CA LEU A 65 -3.05 14.31 -15.06
C LEU A 65 -2.01 15.38 -14.77
N ASN A 66 -1.79 15.63 -13.47
CA ASN A 66 -0.69 16.47 -13.00
C ASN A 66 0.67 15.85 -13.39
N LEU A 67 1.71 16.67 -13.53
CA LEU A 67 3.06 16.20 -13.93
C LEU A 67 3.57 15.05 -13.02
N ARG A 68 3.30 15.15 -11.71
CA ARG A 68 3.61 14.10 -10.74
C ARG A 68 2.88 12.79 -11.03
N GLN A 69 1.59 12.86 -11.32
CA GLN A 69 0.77 11.69 -11.60
C GLN A 69 1.20 11.03 -12.91
N ARG A 70 1.60 11.81 -13.92
CA ARG A 70 2.17 11.28 -15.17
C ARG A 70 3.43 10.45 -14.93
N TRP A 71 4.39 10.97 -14.15
CA TRP A 71 5.61 10.22 -13.82
C TRP A 71 5.31 8.94 -13.05
N TRP A 72 4.31 8.95 -12.17
CA TRP A 72 3.89 7.74 -11.46
C TRP A 72 3.22 6.74 -12.40
N LEU A 73 2.40 7.21 -13.34
CA LEU A 73 1.78 6.37 -14.36
C LEU A 73 2.78 5.76 -15.33
N GLU A 74 3.80 6.49 -15.75
CA GLU A 74 4.92 5.91 -16.51
C GLU A 74 5.55 4.76 -15.74
N LEU A 75 5.77 4.93 -14.44
CA LEU A 75 6.32 3.87 -13.60
C LEU A 75 5.37 2.67 -13.48
N LEU A 76 4.08 2.92 -13.31
CA LEU A 76 3.04 1.89 -13.23
C LEU A 76 2.92 1.10 -14.54
N ASN A 77 3.07 1.76 -15.68
CA ASN A 77 2.96 1.15 -17.00
C ASN A 77 4.09 0.15 -17.32
N TYR A 78 5.19 0.15 -16.55
CA TYR A 78 6.22 -0.89 -16.65
C TYR A 78 5.80 -2.22 -16.00
N TYR A 79 4.78 -2.22 -15.15
CA TYR A 79 4.27 -3.42 -14.49
C TYR A 79 2.99 -3.89 -15.18
N ASP A 80 2.87 -5.21 -15.35
CA ASP A 80 1.62 -5.82 -15.78
C ASP A 80 0.67 -5.89 -14.57
N MET A 81 -0.20 -4.89 -14.44
CA MET A 81 -1.06 -4.76 -13.26
C MET A 81 -2.46 -4.23 -13.57
N SER A 82 -3.42 -4.68 -12.78
CA SER A 82 -4.82 -4.24 -12.83
C SER A 82 -5.21 -3.57 -11.51
N VAL A 83 -5.78 -2.36 -11.57
CA VAL A 83 -6.30 -1.67 -10.38
C VAL A 83 -7.79 -1.97 -10.26
N LEU A 84 -8.14 -2.68 -9.20
CA LEU A 84 -9.50 -3.09 -8.87
C LEU A 84 -10.00 -2.32 -7.65
N TYR A 85 -11.22 -1.83 -7.74
CA TYR A 85 -11.91 -1.29 -6.58
C TYR A 85 -12.46 -2.44 -5.76
N ASP A 86 -12.13 -2.48 -4.47
CA ASP A 86 -12.78 -3.35 -3.51
C ASP A 86 -13.42 -2.51 -2.42
N SER A 87 -14.58 -2.95 -1.93
CA SER A 87 -15.32 -2.20 -0.91
C SER A 87 -14.61 -2.30 0.44
N ASP A 88 -14.62 -1.22 1.22
CA ASP A 88 -13.91 -1.05 2.50
C ASP A 88 -14.00 -2.23 3.48
N LYS A 89 -15.06 -3.04 3.40
CA LYS A 89 -15.30 -4.21 4.26
C LYS A 89 -14.24 -5.31 4.13
N SER A 90 -13.52 -5.41 3.02
CA SER A 90 -12.43 -6.40 2.84
C SER A 90 -11.05 -5.84 3.21
N ASN A 91 -10.91 -4.50 3.30
CA ASN A 91 -9.63 -3.82 3.50
C ASN A 91 -9.29 -3.54 4.97
N VAL A 92 -10.08 -4.07 5.91
CA VAL A 92 -9.99 -3.78 7.36
C VAL A 92 -8.57 -3.95 7.91
N VAL A 93 -7.88 -5.03 7.53
CA VAL A 93 -6.51 -5.29 8.02
C VAL A 93 -5.51 -4.22 7.58
N ALA A 94 -5.66 -3.71 6.35
CA ALA A 94 -4.79 -2.65 5.86
C ALA A 94 -5.15 -1.28 6.44
N ASP A 95 -6.44 -1.01 6.64
CA ASP A 95 -6.91 0.23 7.26
C ASP A 95 -6.46 0.32 8.74
N ASP A 96 -6.61 -0.77 9.49
CA ASP A 96 -6.08 -0.89 10.86
C ASP A 96 -4.57 -0.61 10.90
N LEU A 97 -3.82 -1.21 9.97
CA LEU A 97 -2.37 -1.01 9.88
C LEU A 97 -1.99 0.44 9.52
N CYS A 98 -2.80 1.11 8.70
CA CYS A 98 -2.57 2.49 8.26
C CYS A 98 -2.87 3.51 9.38
N ARG A 99 -3.84 3.20 10.24
CA ARG A 99 -4.29 4.07 11.35
C ARG A 99 -3.40 3.98 12.60
N LEU A 100 -2.55 2.96 12.71
CA LEU A 100 -1.62 2.81 13.83
C LEU A 100 -0.60 3.97 13.85
N THR A 101 -0.79 4.88 14.80
CA THR A 101 0.20 5.90 15.17
C THR A 101 1.28 5.25 16.05
N MET A 102 2.56 5.60 15.81
CA MET A 102 3.72 5.01 16.50
C MET A 102 3.65 5.05 18.04
N GLY A 103 2.81 5.92 18.63
CA GLY A 103 2.60 5.96 20.09
C GLY A 103 1.98 4.68 20.66
N SER A 104 1.25 3.91 19.84
CA SER A 104 0.59 2.66 20.28
C SER A 104 1.48 1.41 20.10
N VAL A 105 2.52 1.50 19.26
CA VAL A 105 3.41 0.35 18.94
C VAL A 105 4.52 0.17 19.99
N ALA A 106 4.83 1.20 20.78
CA ALA A 106 5.76 1.09 21.89
C ALA A 106 5.37 -0.04 22.88
N HIS A 107 4.07 -0.33 23.03
CA HIS A 107 3.58 -1.44 23.86
C HIS A 107 3.64 -2.82 23.20
N ILE A 108 3.87 -2.92 21.89
CA ILE A 108 3.94 -4.22 21.17
C ILE A 108 5.38 -4.72 21.11
N GLU A 109 6.38 -3.84 21.17
CA GLU A 109 7.79 -4.24 21.26
C GLU A 109 8.09 -4.98 22.57
N ASP A 110 7.40 -4.63 23.67
CA ASP A 110 7.52 -5.36 24.95
C ASP A 110 6.97 -6.80 24.86
N VAL A 111 5.87 -7.02 24.15
CA VAL A 111 5.26 -8.37 24.00
C VAL A 111 6.10 -9.28 23.10
N LYS A 112 6.84 -8.72 22.12
CA LYS A 112 7.77 -9.51 21.30
C LYS A 112 9.00 -9.96 22.07
N ASN A 113 9.43 -9.21 23.09
CA ASN A 113 10.58 -9.59 23.92
C ASN A 113 10.23 -10.67 24.95
N GLU A 114 8.97 -10.79 25.39
CA GLU A 114 8.54 -11.88 26.28
C GLU A 114 8.44 -13.24 25.56
N LEU A 115 8.01 -13.28 24.29
CA LEU A 115 7.85 -14.54 23.55
C LEU A 115 9.15 -15.19 23.08
N VAL A 116 10.29 -14.51 23.21
CA VAL A 116 11.62 -15.04 22.84
C VAL A 116 12.30 -15.76 24.02
N CYS A 117 11.79 -15.60 25.25
CA CYS A 117 12.41 -16.18 26.44
C CYS A 117 11.98 -17.63 26.76
N ASP A 118 10.89 -18.14 26.18
CA ASP A 118 10.33 -19.46 26.54
C ASP A 118 10.54 -20.54 25.47
N VAL A 119 11.72 -20.57 24.85
CA VAL A 119 12.18 -21.76 24.11
C VAL A 119 13.59 -22.12 24.59
N HIS A 120 13.65 -22.87 25.70
CA HIS A 120 14.78 -23.71 26.07
C HIS A 120 14.29 -25.12 26.36
#